data_AF-A0AA35WCQ4-F1
#
_entry.id   AF-A0AA35WCQ4-F1
#
_cell.length_a   1.000
_cell.length_b   1.000
_cell.length_c   1.000
_cell.angle_alpha   90.00
_cell.angle_beta   90.00
_cell.angle_gamma   90.00
#
_symmetry.space_group_name_H-M   'P 1'
#
loop_
_entity.id
_entity.type
_entity.pdbx_description
1 polymer ?
#
loop_
_entity_poly.entity_id
_entity_poly.type
_entity_poly.pdbx_seq_one_letter_code
_entity_poly.pdbx_strand_id
1 'polypeptide(L)'
;MAGGGEPVEITALNSTLGLITAAVTVAGPPQWFANCLVEKAFITRRDAQDILGTPGMPPSRQAGLLLDSVFTKIRASDERGRWFLAFVGIFSRDLVYKDLVEKL
;
A
#
# COMPACT_ATOMS: atom_id res chain seq x y z
N MET A 1 32.62 -20.06 2.43
CA MET A 1 31.28 -20.60 2.76
C MET A 1 30.48 -19.47 3.39
N ALA A 2 29.29 -19.21 2.85
CA ALA A 2 28.48 -18.02 3.12
C ALA A 2 27.96 -17.98 4.56
N GLY A 3 28.28 -16.91 5.29
CA GLY A 3 27.54 -16.51 6.48
C GLY A 3 26.24 -15.84 6.02
N GLY A 4 25.12 -16.54 6.20
CA GLY A 4 23.80 -16.06 5.87
C GLY A 4 23.38 -14.95 6.81
N GLY A 5 23.36 -13.71 6.31
CA GLY A 5 22.57 -12.64 6.91
C GLY A 5 21.10 -13.07 6.85
N GLU A 6 20.46 -13.13 8.01
CA GLU A 6 19.07 -13.56 8.10
C GLU A 6 18.13 -12.64 7.29
N PRO A 7 17.07 -13.19 6.68
CA PRO A 7 16.09 -12.46 5.85
C PRO A 7 15.10 -11.63 6.69
N VAL A 8 15.57 -10.97 7.75
CA VAL A 8 14.73 -10.28 8.74
C VAL A 8 14.05 -9.03 8.15
N GLU A 9 14.66 -8.37 7.16
CA GLU A 9 14.05 -7.21 6.49
C GLU A 9 12.81 -7.57 5.65
N ILE A 10 12.73 -8.80 5.12
CA ILE A 10 11.61 -9.22 4.25
C ILE A 10 10.39 -9.64 5.09
N THR A 11 10.61 -10.28 6.25
CA THR A 11 9.53 -10.71 7.14
C THR A 11 8.80 -9.52 7.79
N ALA A 12 9.53 -8.48 8.18
CA ALA A 12 8.95 -7.24 8.68
C ALA A 12 8.12 -6.55 7.59
N LEU A 13 8.68 -6.41 6.37
CA LEU A 13 7.97 -5.83 5.22
C LEU A 13 6.68 -6.60 4.86
N ASN A 14 6.71 -7.94 4.86
CA ASN A 14 5.54 -8.77 4.56
C ASN A 14 4.47 -8.69 5.66
N SER A 15 4.88 -8.59 6.93
CA SER A 15 3.96 -8.43 8.06
C SER A 15 3.29 -7.04 8.03
N THR A 16 4.06 -6.00 7.69
CA THR A 16 3.57 -4.63 7.51
C THR A 16 2.61 -4.53 6.33
N LEU A 17 2.92 -5.19 5.20
CA LEU A 17 2.04 -5.29 4.04
C LEU A 17 0.69 -5.93 4.38
N GLY A 18 0.69 -7.03 5.14
CA GLY A 18 -0.53 -7.70 5.59
C GLY A 18 -1.40 -6.81 6.48
N LEU A 19 -0.78 -6.11 7.45
CA LEU A 19 -1.47 -5.18 8.36
C LEU A 19 -2.06 -3.97 7.63
N ILE A 20 -1.30 -3.37 6.71
CA ILE A 20 -1.77 -2.27 5.87
C ILE A 20 -2.91 -2.74 4.96
N THR A 21 -2.79 -3.92 4.35
CA THR A 21 -3.85 -4.48 3.49
C THR A 21 -5.15 -4.66 4.26
N ALA A 22 -5.07 -5.24 5.46
CA ALA A 22 -6.22 -5.40 6.33
C ALA A 22 -6.83 -4.04 6.70
N ALA A 23 -6.00 -3.07 7.06
CA ALA A 23 -6.49 -1.75 7.46
C ALA A 23 -7.11 -0.96 6.29
N VAL A 24 -6.54 -1.03 5.08
CA VAL A 24 -7.13 -0.45 3.87
C VAL A 24 -8.50 -1.08 3.59
N THR A 25 -8.64 -2.40 3.77
CA THR A 25 -9.90 -3.11 3.51
C THR A 25 -10.97 -2.82 4.58
N VAL A 26 -10.57 -2.56 5.83
CA VAL A 26 -11.47 -2.32 6.96
C VAL A 26 -11.91 -0.86 7.06
N ALA A 27 -11.03 0.09 6.77
CA ALA A 27 -11.28 1.50 7.06
C ALA A 27 -11.76 2.34 5.86
N GLY A 28 -11.81 1.81 4.63
CA GLY A 28 -12.48 2.49 3.52
C GLY A 28 -12.65 1.61 2.28
N PRO A 29 -13.65 1.88 1.41
CA PRO A 29 -13.80 1.15 0.16
C PRO A 29 -12.54 1.32 -0.72
N PRO A 30 -12.06 0.26 -1.41
CA PRO A 30 -10.83 0.30 -2.21
C PRO A 30 -10.83 1.39 -3.29
N GLN A 31 -12.03 1.87 -3.67
CA GLN A 31 -12.24 3.02 -4.54
C GLN A 31 -11.61 4.31 -3.99
N TRP A 32 -11.81 4.61 -2.70
CA TRP A 32 -11.24 5.81 -2.07
C TRP A 32 -9.71 5.71 -2.07
N PHE A 33 -9.19 4.55 -1.68
CA PHE A 33 -7.75 4.31 -1.63
C PHE A 33 -7.10 4.46 -3.00
N ALA A 34 -7.70 3.88 -4.05
CA ALA A 34 -7.22 4.05 -5.42
C ALA A 34 -7.21 5.52 -5.87
N ASN A 35 -8.23 6.32 -5.51
CA ASN A 35 -8.26 7.74 -5.84
C ASN A 35 -7.10 8.49 -5.16
N CYS A 36 -6.85 8.22 -3.87
CA CYS A 36 -5.71 8.81 -3.16
C CYS A 36 -4.37 8.42 -3.81
N LEU A 37 -4.23 7.17 -4.25
CA LEU A 37 -3.03 6.70 -4.95
C LEU A 37 -2.84 7.40 -6.30
N VAL A 38 -3.91 7.66 -7.04
CA VAL A 38 -3.86 8.43 -8.29
C VAL A 38 -3.46 9.88 -8.03
N GLU A 39 -4.06 10.54 -7.03
CA GLU A 39 -3.73 11.93 -6.66
C GLU A 39 -2.27 12.09 -6.23
N LYS A 40 -1.73 11.11 -5.51
CA LYS A 40 -0.33 11.07 -5.08
C LYS A 40 0.61 10.49 -6.13
N ALA A 41 0.11 10.20 -7.34
CA ALA A 41 0.85 9.64 -8.46
C ALA A 41 1.54 8.29 -8.15
N PHE A 42 1.03 7.50 -7.21
CA PHE A 42 1.50 6.13 -7.00
C PHE A 42 1.11 5.21 -8.16
N ILE A 43 -0.09 5.39 -8.68
CA ILE A 43 -0.63 4.64 -9.82
C ILE A 43 -1.27 5.62 -10.80
N THR A 44 -1.46 5.20 -12.05
CA THR A 44 -2.23 6.00 -13.02
C THR A 44 -3.72 5.77 -12.83
N ARG A 45 -4.54 6.69 -13.37
CA ARG A 45 -6.00 6.50 -13.41
C ARG A 45 -6.41 5.23 -14.15
N ARG A 46 -5.62 4.81 -15.15
CA ARG A 46 -5.84 3.56 -15.89
C ARG A 46 -5.60 2.35 -15.01
N ASP A 47 -4.49 2.31 -14.27
CA ASP A 47 -4.18 1.20 -13.35
C ASP A 47 -5.29 1.04 -12.30
N ALA A 48 -5.80 2.16 -11.77
CA ALA A 48 -6.92 2.16 -10.83
C ALA A 48 -8.20 1.56 -11.46
N GLN A 49 -8.51 1.92 -12.71
CA GLN A 49 -9.66 1.37 -13.44
C GLN A 49 -9.50 -0.12 -13.74
N ASP A 50 -8.30 -0.56 -14.11
CA ASP A 50 -8.01 -1.96 -14.42
C ASP A 50 -8.19 -2.84 -13.15
N ILE A 51 -7.71 -2.36 -12.00
CA ILE A 51 -7.83 -3.09 -10.73
C ILE A 51 -9.27 -3.09 -10.21
N LEU A 52 -9.93 -1.93 -10.18
CA LEU A 52 -11.28 -1.79 -9.60
C LEU A 52 -12.38 -2.29 -10.53
N GLY A 53 -12.16 -2.21 -11.84
CA GLY A 53 -13.11 -2.63 -12.88
C GLY A 53 -13.07 -4.12 -13.18
N THR A 54 -12.16 -4.90 -12.58
CA THR A 54 -12.09 -6.34 -12.80
C THR A 54 -13.35 -7.04 -12.23
N PRO A 55 -14.19 -7.67 -13.08
CA PRO A 55 -15.43 -8.30 -12.62
C PRO A 55 -15.16 -9.44 -11.64
N GLY A 56 -15.90 -9.47 -10.53
CA GLY A 56 -15.81 -10.54 -9.53
C GLY A 56 -14.56 -10.52 -8.65
N MET A 57 -13.70 -9.49 -8.76
CA MET A 57 -12.54 -9.36 -7.88
C MET A 57 -12.98 -8.91 -6.47
N PRO A 58 -12.63 -9.65 -5.40
CA PRO A 58 -13.00 -9.25 -4.06
C PRO A 58 -12.24 -7.99 -3.61
N PRO A 59 -12.86 -7.11 -2.77
CA PRO A 59 -12.24 -5.87 -2.30
C PRO A 59 -10.85 -6.03 -1.66
N SER A 60 -10.64 -7.13 -0.92
CA SER A 60 -9.34 -7.45 -0.31
C SER A 60 -8.25 -7.70 -1.36
N ARG A 61 -8.60 -8.32 -2.50
CA ARG A 61 -7.67 -8.55 -3.61
C ARG A 61 -7.38 -7.24 -4.34
N GLN A 62 -8.38 -6.39 -4.53
CA GLN A 62 -8.18 -5.05 -5.09
C GLN A 62 -7.24 -4.21 -4.21
N ALA A 63 -7.47 -4.18 -2.89
CA ALA A 63 -6.61 -3.50 -1.94
C ALA A 63 -5.17 -4.05 -1.98
N GLY A 64 -5.01 -5.38 -2.05
CA GLY A 64 -3.69 -6.01 -2.19
C GLY A 64 -2.95 -5.60 -3.47
N LEU A 65 -3.63 -5.53 -4.62
CA LEU A 65 -3.02 -5.10 -5.89
C LEU A 65 -2.64 -3.62 -5.90
N LEU A 66 -3.47 -2.77 -5.29
CA LEU A 66 -3.17 -1.35 -5.11
C LEU A 66 -1.93 -1.16 -4.24
N LEU A 67 -1.81 -1.94 -3.15
CA LEU A 67 -0.63 -1.91 -2.29
C LEU A 67 0.61 -2.44 -2.97
N ASP A 68 0.51 -3.55 -3.70
CA ASP A 68 1.64 -4.10 -4.44
C ASP A 68 2.21 -3.09 -5.45
N SER A 69 1.32 -2.31 -6.10
CA SER A 69 1.72 -1.22 -7.00
C SER A 69 2.47 -0.10 -6.26
N VAL A 70 2.03 0.27 -5.06
CA VAL A 70 2.71 1.24 -4.19
C VAL A 70 4.11 0.75 -3.80
N PHE A 71 4.22 -0.47 -3.28
CA PHE A 71 5.49 -1.00 -2.82
C PHE A 71 6.47 -1.24 -3.96
N THR A 72 5.97 -1.65 -5.13
CA THR A 72 6.77 -1.74 -6.35
C THR A 72 7.36 -0.38 -6.72
N LYS A 73 6.54 0.67 -6.70
CA LYS A 73 7.02 2.04 -6.96
C LYS A 73 8.02 2.54 -5.93
N ILE A 74 7.78 2.29 -4.65
CA ILE A 74 8.70 2.66 -3.57
C ILE A 74 10.04 1.95 -3.77
N ARG A 75 10.04 0.64 -4.02
CA ARG A 75 11.28 -0.15 -4.22
C ARG A 75 12.06 0.28 -5.45
N ALA A 76 11.37 0.60 -6.53
CA ALA A 76 11.97 1.01 -7.80
C ALA A 76 12.49 2.46 -7.80
N SER A 77 12.11 3.28 -6.82
CA SER A 77 12.55 4.67 -6.74
C SER A 77 13.86 4.81 -5.97
N ASP A 78 14.72 5.72 -6.41
CA ASP A 78 15.88 6.19 -5.64
C ASP A 78 15.46 7.05 -4.43
N GLU A 79 14.21 7.54 -4.41
CA GLU A 79 13.64 8.38 -3.36
C GLU A 79 12.71 7.57 -2.43
N ARG A 80 13.09 6.33 -2.09
CA ARG A 80 12.28 5.37 -1.32
C ARG A 80 11.62 5.99 -0.09
N GLY A 81 12.39 6.71 0.73
CA GLY A 81 11.90 7.34 1.95
C GLY A 81 10.82 8.40 1.71
N ARG A 82 10.95 9.18 0.64
CA ARG A 82 9.95 10.20 0.27
C ARG A 82 8.65 9.54 -0.18
N TRP A 83 8.72 8.51 -1.01
CA TRP A 83 7.55 7.76 -1.45
C TRP A 83 6.88 7.03 -0.29
N PHE A 84 7.66 6.46 0.63
CA PHE A 84 7.10 5.83 1.84
C PHE A 84 6.38 6.86 2.74
N LEU A 85 6.98 8.03 2.98
CA LEU A 85 6.33 9.11 3.74
C LEU A 85 5.06 9.63 3.04
N ALA A 86 5.08 9.77 1.71
CA ALA A 86 3.90 10.16 0.94
C ALA A 86 2.78 9.13 1.05
N PHE A 87 3.13 7.84 1.12
CA PHE A 87 2.18 6.73 1.29
C PHE A 87 1.57 6.74 2.70
N VAL A 88 2.39 6.83 3.76
CA VAL A 88 1.89 6.97 5.14
C VAL A 88 1.02 8.23 5.28
N GLY A 89 1.39 9.30 4.56
CA GLY A 89 0.65 10.56 4.50
C GLY A 89 -0.80 10.43 3.98
N ILE A 90 -1.13 9.39 3.22
CA ILE A 90 -2.51 9.12 2.75
C ILE A 90 -3.44 8.85 3.94
N PHE A 91 -2.95 8.12 4.93
CA PHE A 91 -3.72 7.73 6.11
C PHE A 91 -3.72 8.81 7.19
N SER A 92 -2.68 9.63 7.26
CA SER A 92 -2.52 10.67 8.29
C SER A 92 -3.62 11.76 8.30
N ARG A 93 -4.38 11.91 7.22
CA ARG A 93 -5.43 12.94 7.10
C ARG A 93 -6.81 12.49 7.59
N ASP A 94 -7.03 11.18 7.72
CA ASP A 94 -8.31 10.66 8.21
C ASP A 94 -8.16 10.22 9.66
N LEU A 95 -9.03 10.75 10.54
CA LEU A 95 -9.06 10.37 11.96
C LEU A 95 -9.30 8.87 12.15
N VAL A 96 -9.95 8.22 11.18
CA VAL A 96 -10.19 6.78 11.14
C VAL A 96 -8.89 5.97 11.08
N TYR A 97 -7.83 6.51 10.46
CA TYR A 97 -6.56 5.80 10.31
C TYR A 97 -5.47 6.26 11.29
N LYS A 98 -5.81 7.10 12.28
CA LYS A 98 -4.84 7.54 13.28
C LYS A 98 -4.20 6.35 14.00
N ASP A 99 -5.00 5.37 14.42
CA ASP A 99 -4.55 4.12 15.02
C ASP A 99 -3.69 3.25 14.09
N LEU A 100 -3.94 3.32 12.77
CA LEU A 100 -3.14 2.60 11.78
C LEU A 100 -1.76 3.26 11.63
N VAL A 101 -1.73 4.59 11.54
CA VAL A 101 -0.50 5.37 11.42
C VAL A 101 0.35 5.25 12.69
N GLU A 102 -0.26 5.23 13.87
CA GLU A 102 0.47 5.03 15.14
C GLU A 102 1.07 3.61 15.30
N LYS A 103 0.55 2.61 14.57
CA LYS A 103 1.04 1.22 14.58
C LYS A 103 2.06 0.92 13.48
N LEU A 104 2.29 1.84 12.54
CA LEU A 104 3.26 1.74 11.44
C LEU A 104 4.60 2.39 11.82
#